data_AF-X1P7F4-F1
#
_entry.id   AF-X1P7F4-F1
#
_cell.length_a   1.000
_cell.length_b   1.000
_cell.length_c   1.000
_cell.angle_alpha   90.00
_cell.angle_beta   90.00
_cell.angle_gamma   90.00
#
_symmetry.space_group_name_H-M   'P 1'
#
loop_
_entity.id
_entity.type
_entity.pdbx_description
1 polymer ?
#
loop_
_entity_poly.entity_id
_entity_poly.type
_entity_poly.pdbx_seq_one_letter_code
_entity_poly.pdbx_strand_id
1 'polypeptide(L)'
;GKWLEANKSRMTAPAGIGIENYNWWLKNVHLFPYTWEECQLIVEHEYSRIITFLKLEEQRNRKLPPLVVADTAEEYYRRLDEALNYVVEFLRDEEILTVPDWLDPADYSDPNDTTRSLPTNPSIDHKAREREMLPGETHEFIGHLFDEQRLERDNRPIRRVRRLYNMDWIRSEGWAAGLEELLMQAGVLDNRPRRGREIEYLMNASHMSLSLPDFKMHSNEITFDEARRLCAEIMPYGWSHEDEPMVWYEQQSNLRFPAFHT
;
A
#
# COMPACT_ATOMS: atom_id res chain seq x y z
N GLY A 1 -6.10 -31.03 10.40
CA GLY A 1 -4.97 -31.74 9.76
C GLY A 1 -5.42 -32.98 9.02
N LYS A 2 -5.54 -34.13 9.68
CA LYS A 2 -5.69 -35.46 9.03
C LYS A 2 -6.76 -35.57 7.94
N TRP A 3 -7.94 -34.97 8.15
CA TRP A 3 -9.00 -34.97 7.13
C TRP A 3 -8.62 -34.17 5.87
N LEU A 4 -7.98 -33.01 6.02
CA LEU A 4 -7.51 -32.18 4.90
C LEU A 4 -6.44 -32.91 4.10
N GLU A 5 -5.42 -33.47 4.78
CA GLU A 5 -4.36 -34.25 4.11
C GLU A 5 -4.92 -35.44 3.32
N ALA A 6 -5.86 -36.18 3.91
CA ALA A 6 -6.49 -37.32 3.26
C ALA A 6 -7.37 -36.94 2.04
N ASN A 7 -7.85 -35.70 1.97
CA ASN A 7 -8.72 -35.23 0.90
C ASN A 7 -8.04 -34.22 -0.05
N LYS A 8 -6.79 -33.81 0.20
CA LYS A 8 -6.07 -32.80 -0.58
C LYS A 8 -6.05 -33.12 -2.07
N SER A 9 -5.85 -34.38 -2.44
CA SER A 9 -5.84 -34.83 -3.84
C SER A 9 -7.18 -34.64 -4.56
N ARG A 10 -8.29 -34.43 -3.82
CA ARG A 10 -9.62 -34.16 -4.37
C ARG A 10 -9.94 -32.68 -4.51
N MET A 11 -9.10 -31.79 -3.95
CA MET A 11 -9.28 -30.34 -4.01
C MET A 11 -8.66 -29.79 -5.30
N THR A 12 -9.27 -30.14 -6.43
CA THR A 12 -8.76 -29.81 -7.77
C THR A 12 -9.43 -28.59 -8.41
N ALA A 13 -10.30 -27.90 -7.66
CA ALA A 13 -10.91 -26.67 -8.14
C ALA A 13 -9.83 -25.58 -8.33
N PRO A 14 -10.02 -24.66 -9.28
CA PRO A 14 -9.20 -23.45 -9.36
C PRO A 14 -9.18 -22.71 -8.02
N ALA A 15 -8.09 -22.01 -7.75
CA ALA A 15 -7.93 -21.27 -6.49
C ALA A 15 -8.81 -20.01 -6.44
N GLY A 16 -9.04 -19.37 -7.59
CA GLY A 16 -9.85 -18.16 -7.72
C GLY A 16 -11.35 -18.43 -7.67
N ILE A 17 -12.11 -17.40 -7.30
CA ILE A 17 -13.57 -17.52 -7.12
C ILE A 17 -14.39 -17.41 -8.41
N GLY A 18 -13.77 -16.98 -9.53
CA GLY A 18 -14.44 -16.69 -10.79
C GLY A 18 -15.07 -15.30 -10.83
N ILE A 19 -15.10 -14.70 -12.03
CA ILE A 19 -15.59 -13.33 -12.28
C ILE A 19 -17.01 -13.10 -11.74
N GLU A 20 -17.93 -14.05 -11.93
CA GLU A 20 -19.32 -13.90 -11.46
C GLU A 20 -19.41 -13.76 -9.93
N ASN A 21 -18.67 -14.59 -9.18
CA ASN A 21 -18.65 -14.52 -7.72
C ASN A 21 -17.91 -13.27 -7.24
N TYR A 22 -16.85 -12.86 -7.95
CA TYR A 22 -16.11 -11.63 -7.66
C TYR A 22 -17.00 -10.40 -7.82
N ASN A 23 -17.75 -10.31 -8.92
CA ASN A 23 -18.73 -9.25 -9.16
C ASN A 23 -19.84 -9.23 -8.11
N TRP A 24 -20.32 -10.42 -7.71
CA TRP A 24 -21.29 -10.52 -6.62
C TRP A 24 -20.71 -10.03 -5.29
N TRP A 25 -19.47 -10.41 -4.98
CA TRP A 25 -18.75 -10.04 -3.77
C TRP A 25 -18.53 -8.52 -3.69
N LEU A 26 -17.98 -7.91 -4.73
CA LEU A 26 -17.80 -6.45 -4.83
C LEU A 26 -19.11 -5.70 -4.58
N LYS A 27 -20.18 -6.08 -5.30
CA LYS A 27 -21.46 -5.38 -5.24
C LYS A 27 -22.19 -5.56 -3.91
N ASN A 28 -22.23 -6.77 -3.38
CA ASN A 28 -23.15 -7.11 -2.27
C ASN A 28 -22.45 -7.11 -0.90
N VAL A 29 -21.14 -7.28 -0.85
CA VAL A 29 -20.37 -7.28 0.42
C VAL A 29 -19.60 -5.98 0.59
N HIS A 30 -18.77 -5.62 -0.39
CA HIS A 30 -18.01 -4.38 -0.33
C HIS A 30 -18.81 -3.14 -0.72
N LEU A 31 -20.00 -3.32 -1.30
CA LEU A 31 -20.84 -2.24 -1.83
C LEU A 31 -20.07 -1.35 -2.84
N PHE A 32 -19.14 -1.97 -3.57
CA PHE A 32 -18.30 -1.31 -4.54
C PHE A 32 -19.05 -1.15 -5.86
N PRO A 33 -18.96 0.02 -6.53
CA PRO A 33 -19.81 0.33 -7.68
C PRO A 33 -19.34 -0.30 -8.99
N TYR A 34 -18.10 -0.78 -9.04
CA TYR A 34 -17.46 -1.29 -10.26
C TYR A 34 -17.49 -2.82 -10.34
N THR A 35 -17.52 -3.33 -11.57
CA THR A 35 -17.29 -4.76 -11.83
C THR A 35 -15.80 -5.09 -11.84
N TRP A 36 -15.47 -6.38 -11.78
CA TRP A 36 -14.12 -6.91 -11.96
C TRP A 36 -13.47 -6.38 -13.24
N GLU A 37 -14.19 -6.36 -14.37
CA GLU A 37 -13.67 -5.84 -15.64
C GLU A 37 -13.36 -4.34 -15.56
N GLU A 38 -14.21 -3.57 -14.90
CA GLU A 38 -14.01 -2.13 -14.71
C GLU A 38 -12.83 -1.85 -13.77
N CYS A 39 -12.72 -2.58 -12.66
CA CYS A 39 -11.60 -2.49 -11.73
C CYS A 39 -10.28 -2.83 -12.43
N GLN A 40 -10.21 -3.95 -13.15
CA GLN A 40 -9.01 -4.33 -13.88
C GLN A 40 -8.61 -3.25 -14.89
N LEU A 41 -9.56 -2.72 -15.66
CA LEU A 41 -9.28 -1.66 -16.63
C LEU A 41 -8.73 -0.39 -15.96
N ILE A 42 -9.31 0.01 -14.82
CA ILE A 42 -8.82 1.16 -14.04
C ILE A 42 -7.38 0.92 -13.59
N VAL A 43 -7.10 -0.23 -12.99
CA VAL A 43 -5.75 -0.57 -12.49
C VAL A 43 -4.72 -0.65 -13.62
N GLU A 44 -5.07 -1.21 -14.78
CA GLU A 44 -4.18 -1.26 -15.95
C GLU A 44 -3.85 0.14 -16.48
N HIS A 45 -4.84 1.04 -16.53
CA HIS A 45 -4.63 2.44 -16.92
C HIS A 45 -3.81 3.21 -15.88
N GLU A 46 -4.10 3.03 -14.60
CA GLU A 46 -3.36 3.69 -13.50
C GLU A 46 -1.92 3.21 -13.44
N TYR A 47 -1.66 1.91 -13.61
CA TYR A 47 -0.31 1.39 -13.71
C TYR A 47 0.45 2.04 -14.89
N SER A 48 -0.18 2.15 -16.06
CA SER A 48 0.42 2.82 -17.22
C SER A 48 0.74 4.30 -16.94
N ARG A 49 -0.15 4.99 -16.22
CA ARG A 49 0.06 6.39 -15.79
C ARG A 49 1.21 6.52 -14.81
N ILE A 50 1.25 5.68 -13.78
CA ILE A 50 2.29 5.65 -12.74
C ILE A 50 3.66 5.40 -13.36
N ILE A 51 3.78 4.39 -14.24
CA ILE A 51 5.05 4.12 -14.94
C ILE A 51 5.46 5.30 -15.80
N THR A 52 4.52 5.94 -16.51
CA THR A 52 4.81 7.14 -17.30
C THR A 52 5.35 8.26 -16.41
N PHE A 53 4.72 8.53 -15.28
CA PHE A 53 5.12 9.60 -14.37
C PHE A 53 6.44 9.31 -13.66
N LEU A 54 6.69 8.06 -13.26
CA LEU A 54 8.00 7.62 -12.78
C LEU A 54 9.11 7.94 -13.81
N LYS A 55 8.90 7.58 -15.08
CA LYS A 55 9.88 7.86 -16.15
C LYS A 55 10.08 9.37 -16.39
N LEU A 56 9.03 10.17 -16.25
CA LEU A 56 9.13 11.62 -16.38
C LEU A 56 9.90 12.25 -15.22
N GLU A 57 9.65 11.81 -13.98
CA GLU A 57 10.42 12.27 -12.81
C GLU A 57 11.88 11.86 -12.91
N GLU A 58 12.18 10.62 -13.29
CA GLU A 58 13.55 10.15 -13.52
C GLU A 58 14.28 11.00 -14.56
N GLN A 59 13.61 11.27 -15.69
CA GLN A 59 14.17 12.13 -16.72
C GLN A 59 14.42 13.54 -16.20
N ARG A 60 13.47 14.13 -15.46
CA ARG A 60 13.62 15.45 -14.83
C ARG A 60 14.77 15.46 -13.82
N ASN A 61 14.98 14.35 -13.12
CA ASN A 61 15.92 14.19 -12.01
C ASN A 61 17.27 13.57 -12.40
N ARG A 62 17.50 13.22 -13.67
CA ARG A 62 18.71 12.53 -14.16
C ARG A 62 20.06 13.16 -13.82
N LYS A 63 20.08 14.44 -13.41
CA LYS A 63 21.29 15.18 -13.01
C LYS A 63 21.42 15.36 -11.50
N LEU A 64 20.45 14.90 -10.72
CA LEU A 64 20.50 14.93 -9.27
C LEU A 64 21.25 13.70 -8.74
N PRO A 65 21.89 13.82 -7.56
CA PRO A 65 22.46 12.65 -6.90
C PRO A 65 21.36 11.63 -6.53
N PRO A 66 21.69 10.33 -6.47
CA PRO A 66 20.79 9.31 -5.91
C PRO A 66 20.38 9.62 -4.47
N LEU A 67 19.25 9.05 -4.02
CA LEU A 67 18.85 9.14 -2.61
C LEU A 67 19.81 8.33 -1.74
N VAL A 68 20.12 8.87 -0.56
CA VAL A 68 20.92 8.19 0.45
C VAL A 68 20.03 7.18 1.17
N VAL A 69 20.44 5.91 1.18
CA VAL A 69 19.74 4.84 1.90
C VAL A 69 20.09 4.94 3.39
N ALA A 70 19.08 4.92 4.26
CA ALA A 70 19.26 4.78 5.70
C ALA A 70 19.56 3.31 6.04
N ASP A 71 20.84 2.97 6.15
CA ASP A 71 21.34 1.60 6.35
C ASP A 71 21.57 1.23 7.83
N THR A 72 21.23 2.13 8.75
CA THR A 72 21.28 1.88 10.19
C THR A 72 19.92 2.16 10.82
N ALA A 73 19.59 1.41 11.88
CA ALA A 73 18.34 1.59 12.60
C ALA A 73 18.22 3.01 13.17
N GLU A 74 19.31 3.54 13.74
CA GLU A 74 19.34 4.90 14.28
C GLU A 74 18.97 5.95 13.22
N GLU A 75 19.58 5.89 12.04
CA GLU A 75 19.27 6.82 10.96
C GLU A 75 17.85 6.64 10.41
N TYR A 76 17.38 5.40 10.29
CA TYR A 76 16.03 5.10 9.83
C TYR A 76 14.98 5.70 10.78
N TYR A 77 15.07 5.43 12.08
CA TYR A 77 14.09 5.92 13.06
C TYR A 77 14.19 7.42 13.29
N ARG A 78 15.38 8.02 13.17
CA ARG A 78 15.54 9.48 13.13
C ARG A 78 14.78 10.10 11.95
N ARG A 79 14.95 9.54 10.74
CA ARG A 79 14.23 10.02 9.55
C ARG A 79 12.73 9.80 9.64
N LEU A 80 12.30 8.70 10.27
CA LEU A 80 10.89 8.44 10.53
C LEU A 80 10.30 9.53 11.44
N ASP A 81 10.92 9.79 12.59
CA ASP A 81 10.48 10.85 13.52
C ASP A 81 10.42 12.22 12.83
N GLU A 82 11.45 12.59 12.06
CA GLU A 82 11.47 13.82 11.28
C GLU A 82 10.34 13.88 10.24
N ALA A 83 10.02 12.77 9.58
CA ALA A 83 8.97 12.71 8.58
C ALA A 83 7.56 12.83 9.20
N LEU A 84 7.32 12.16 10.33
CA LEU A 84 6.04 12.20 11.04
C LEU A 84 5.73 13.61 11.57
N ASN A 85 6.73 14.26 12.19
CA ASN A 85 6.57 15.65 12.64
C ASN A 85 6.36 16.60 11.44
N TYR A 86 7.17 16.45 10.39
CA TYR A 86 7.08 17.28 9.20
C TYR A 86 5.71 17.20 8.51
N VAL A 87 5.12 16.01 8.36
CA VAL A 87 3.82 15.88 7.65
C VAL A 87 2.70 16.55 8.44
N VAL A 88 2.72 16.50 9.77
CA VAL A 88 1.73 17.19 10.63
C VAL A 88 1.86 18.71 10.50
N GLU A 89 3.08 19.23 10.49
CA GLU A 89 3.35 20.66 10.26
C GLU A 89 2.91 21.09 8.87
N PHE A 90 3.27 20.33 7.83
CA PHE A 90 2.85 20.58 6.45
C PHE A 90 1.32 20.65 6.31
N LEU A 91 0.60 19.68 6.86
CA LEU A 91 -0.87 19.67 6.80
C LEU A 91 -1.49 20.90 7.47
N ARG A 92 -0.86 21.42 8.52
CA ARG A 92 -1.29 22.62 9.24
C ARG A 92 -0.95 23.91 8.49
N ASP A 93 0.29 24.04 8.03
CA ASP A 93 0.82 25.26 7.43
C ASP A 93 0.25 25.52 6.03
N GLU A 94 0.05 24.46 5.24
CA GLU A 94 -0.57 24.53 3.91
C GLU A 94 -2.10 24.47 3.94
N GLU A 95 -2.71 24.50 5.14
CA GLU A 95 -4.16 24.48 5.36
C GLU A 95 -4.89 23.32 4.66
N ILE A 96 -4.22 22.18 4.48
CA ILE A 96 -4.77 20.98 3.81
C ILE A 96 -5.95 20.40 4.60
N LEU A 97 -5.81 20.34 5.93
CA LEU A 97 -6.89 19.99 6.84
C LEU A 97 -6.70 20.65 8.20
N THR A 98 -7.78 20.75 8.99
CA THR A 98 -7.68 21.16 10.38
C THR A 98 -7.03 20.06 11.20
N VAL A 99 -5.73 20.21 11.47
CA VAL A 99 -4.94 19.28 12.29
C VAL A 99 -5.42 19.38 13.74
N PRO A 100 -5.98 18.31 14.32
CA PRO A 100 -6.45 18.36 15.70
C PRO A 100 -5.29 18.27 16.69
N ASP A 101 -5.46 18.86 17.87
CA ASP A 101 -4.44 18.89 18.94
C ASP A 101 -4.02 17.50 19.46
N TRP A 102 -4.81 16.46 19.15
CA TRP A 102 -4.55 15.09 19.57
C TRP A 102 -3.85 14.22 18.52
N LEU A 103 -3.61 14.74 17.30
CA LEU A 103 -2.81 14.01 16.31
C LEU A 103 -1.33 14.21 16.65
N ASP A 104 -0.72 13.18 17.23
CA ASP A 104 0.65 13.22 17.74
C ASP A 104 1.52 12.15 17.05
N PRO A 105 2.64 12.54 16.40
CA PRO A 105 3.65 11.60 15.88
C PRO A 105 4.10 10.51 16.87
N ALA A 106 4.13 10.82 18.17
CA ALA A 106 4.55 9.87 19.20
C ALA A 106 3.59 8.68 19.38
N ASP A 107 2.33 8.80 18.93
CA ASP A 107 1.38 7.68 18.94
C ASP A 107 1.73 6.61 17.89
N TYR A 108 2.48 6.98 16.85
CA TYR A 108 2.86 6.08 15.76
C TYR A 108 4.20 5.38 16.03
N SER A 109 5.20 6.12 16.51
CA SER A 109 6.53 5.58 16.78
C SER A 109 7.17 6.27 17.98
N ASP A 110 7.69 5.49 18.94
CA ASP A 110 8.52 6.02 20.02
C ASP A 110 9.95 6.27 19.49
N PRO A 111 10.42 7.53 19.42
CA PRO A 111 11.77 7.85 18.96
C PRO A 111 12.87 7.36 19.91
N ASN A 112 12.52 6.95 21.15
CA ASN A 112 13.47 6.43 22.14
C ASN A 112 13.55 4.90 22.16
N ASP A 113 12.81 4.20 21.30
CA ASP A 113 12.87 2.75 21.22
C ASP A 113 14.17 2.26 20.55
N THR A 114 15.14 1.93 21.38
CA THR A 114 16.47 1.45 20.97
C THR A 114 16.52 -0.05 20.62
N THR A 115 15.40 -0.77 20.71
CA THR A 115 15.37 -2.24 20.51
C THR A 115 15.14 -2.64 19.05
N ARG A 116 14.82 -1.68 18.19
CA ARG A 116 14.38 -1.94 16.82
C ARG A 116 15.56 -2.19 15.87
N SER A 117 15.53 -3.31 15.17
CA SER A 117 16.49 -3.65 14.11
C SER A 117 15.85 -3.52 12.73
N LEU A 118 16.66 -3.17 11.72
CA LEU A 118 16.22 -3.23 10.33
C LEU A 118 16.09 -4.70 9.86
N PRO A 119 15.13 -5.02 8.98
CA PRO A 119 14.97 -6.36 8.42
C PRO A 119 16.17 -6.75 7.55
N THR A 120 16.55 -8.03 7.59
CA THR A 120 17.66 -8.55 6.77
C THR A 120 17.30 -8.66 5.29
N ASN A 121 16.03 -8.92 4.98
CA ASN A 121 15.47 -8.95 3.63
C ASN A 121 14.32 -7.93 3.56
N PRO A 122 14.61 -6.67 3.19
CA PRO A 122 13.59 -5.63 3.19
C PRO A 122 12.53 -5.88 2.12
N SER A 123 11.27 -5.65 2.45
CA SER A 123 10.18 -5.56 1.47
C SER A 123 10.36 -4.31 0.60
N ILE A 124 9.56 -4.18 -0.46
CA ILE A 124 9.50 -2.92 -1.22
C ILE A 124 9.22 -1.71 -0.33
N ASP A 125 8.25 -1.86 0.55
CA ASP A 125 7.81 -0.86 1.51
C ASP A 125 8.98 -0.36 2.38
N HIS A 126 9.81 -1.28 2.86
CA HIS A 126 11.02 -0.93 3.60
C HIS A 126 12.09 -0.29 2.72
N LYS A 127 12.34 -0.82 1.51
CA LYS A 127 13.28 -0.24 0.54
C LYS A 127 12.89 1.21 0.18
N ALA A 128 11.59 1.50 0.10
CA ALA A 128 11.08 2.85 -0.12
C ALA A 128 11.39 3.75 1.08
N ARG A 129 10.99 3.35 2.29
CA ARG A 129 11.22 4.12 3.53
C ARG A 129 12.68 4.41 3.83
N GLU A 130 13.58 3.46 3.57
CA GLU A 130 15.03 3.70 3.71
C GLU A 130 15.53 4.88 2.85
N ARG A 131 14.83 5.22 1.76
CA ARG A 131 15.19 6.29 0.82
C ARG A 131 14.41 7.56 1.05
N GLU A 132 13.09 7.45 1.23
CA GLU A 132 12.18 8.55 1.55
C GLU A 132 10.99 7.99 2.35
N MET A 133 10.79 8.51 3.56
CA MET A 133 9.80 8.01 4.52
C MET A 133 8.38 8.42 4.14
N LEU A 134 8.20 9.64 3.63
CA LEU A 134 6.87 10.24 3.51
C LEU A 134 5.86 9.48 2.64
N PRO A 135 6.22 8.87 1.50
CA PRO A 135 5.29 8.01 0.76
C PRO A 135 4.62 6.98 1.65
N GLY A 136 5.41 6.27 2.47
CA GLY A 136 4.89 5.29 3.42
C GLY A 136 4.14 5.91 4.61
N GLU A 137 4.62 7.03 5.15
CA GLU A 137 4.00 7.63 6.35
C GLU A 137 2.74 8.44 6.05
N THR A 138 2.60 8.99 4.85
CA THR A 138 1.33 9.58 4.41
C THR A 138 0.23 8.52 4.29
N HIS A 139 0.60 7.28 3.92
CA HIS A 139 -0.28 6.11 3.95
C HIS A 139 -0.58 5.65 5.39
N GLU A 140 0.45 5.26 6.15
CA GLU A 140 0.26 4.58 7.43
C GLU A 140 -0.13 5.53 8.57
N PHE A 141 0.56 6.67 8.70
CA PHE A 141 0.29 7.60 9.79
C PHE A 141 -0.94 8.46 9.50
N ILE A 142 -0.97 9.15 8.36
CA ILE A 142 -2.07 10.06 8.02
C ILE A 142 -3.28 9.32 7.44
N GLY A 143 -3.07 8.25 6.67
CA GLY A 143 -4.15 7.46 6.08
C GLY A 143 -4.81 6.50 7.07
N HIS A 144 -4.02 5.70 7.78
CA HIS A 144 -4.55 4.69 8.71
C HIS A 144 -4.66 5.18 10.15
N LEU A 145 -3.55 5.51 10.83
CA LEU A 145 -3.59 5.84 12.25
C LEU A 145 -4.50 7.04 12.53
N PHE A 146 -4.37 8.11 11.76
CA PHE A 146 -5.21 9.29 11.95
C PHE A 146 -6.70 8.99 11.71
N ASP A 147 -7.05 8.21 10.69
CA ASP A 147 -8.44 7.83 10.41
C ASP A 147 -9.02 6.92 11.50
N GLU A 148 -8.21 5.99 12.01
CA GLU A 148 -8.54 5.16 13.16
C GLU A 148 -8.78 6.00 14.43
N GLN A 149 -7.88 6.92 14.74
CA GLN A 149 -8.02 7.82 15.89
C GLN A 149 -9.27 8.71 15.79
N ARG A 150 -9.67 9.12 14.57
CA ARG A 150 -10.94 9.83 14.33
C ARG A 150 -12.14 8.94 14.62
N LEU A 151 -12.11 7.68 14.20
CA LEU A 151 -13.18 6.71 14.44
C LEU A 151 -13.40 6.48 15.93
N GLU A 152 -12.32 6.31 16.70
CA GLU A 152 -12.36 6.10 18.15
C GLU A 152 -12.93 7.28 18.92
N ARG A 153 -12.84 8.50 18.35
CA ARG A 153 -13.36 9.74 18.91
C ARG A 153 -14.76 10.10 18.40
N ASP A 154 -15.34 9.31 17.48
CA ASP A 154 -16.68 9.57 16.97
C ASP A 154 -17.75 9.19 18.02
N ASN A 155 -18.66 10.13 18.30
CA ASN A 155 -19.76 9.91 19.24
C ASN A 155 -21.08 9.52 18.57
N ARG A 156 -21.13 9.48 17.24
CA ARG A 156 -22.33 9.14 16.49
C ARG A 156 -22.56 7.62 16.57
N PRO A 157 -23.73 7.14 17.05
CA PRO A 157 -23.95 5.73 17.38
C PRO A 157 -23.64 4.74 16.26
N ILE A 158 -23.88 5.12 15.00
CA ILE A 158 -23.63 4.26 13.83
C ILE A 158 -22.19 4.41 13.31
N ARG A 159 -21.63 5.62 13.32
CA ARG A 159 -20.33 5.90 12.67
C ARG A 159 -19.13 5.52 13.53
N ARG A 160 -19.29 5.47 14.86
CA ARG A 160 -18.22 5.06 15.79
C ARG A 160 -17.94 3.57 15.85
N VAL A 161 -18.80 2.75 15.25
CA VAL A 161 -18.73 1.30 15.36
C VAL A 161 -17.85 0.79 14.23
N ARG A 162 -16.74 0.12 14.57
CA ARG A 162 -15.91 -0.61 13.61
C ARG A 162 -16.78 -1.62 12.88
N ARG A 163 -16.73 -1.60 11.54
CA ARG A 163 -17.49 -2.54 10.74
C ARG A 163 -16.86 -3.92 10.88
N LEU A 164 -17.72 -4.94 11.01
CA LEU A 164 -17.25 -6.31 11.06
C LEU A 164 -16.80 -6.78 9.67
N TYR A 165 -15.98 -7.82 9.65
CA TYR A 165 -15.56 -8.51 8.43
C TYR A 165 -14.82 -7.63 7.41
N ASN A 166 -14.18 -6.55 7.86
CA ASN A 166 -13.37 -5.65 7.02
C ASN A 166 -14.14 -5.10 5.80
N MET A 167 -15.46 -4.91 5.91
CA MET A 167 -16.28 -4.44 4.78
C MET A 167 -15.91 -3.03 4.30
N ASP A 168 -15.26 -2.23 5.15
CA ASP A 168 -14.75 -0.88 4.85
C ASP A 168 -13.28 -0.84 4.43
N TRP A 169 -12.64 -1.99 4.25
CA TRP A 169 -11.22 -2.09 3.89
C TRP A 169 -10.87 -1.33 2.62
N ILE A 170 -11.64 -1.51 1.53
CA ILE A 170 -11.44 -0.79 0.26
C ILE A 170 -11.47 0.73 0.45
N ARG A 171 -12.31 1.24 1.36
CA ARG A 171 -12.33 2.66 1.71
C ARG A 171 -11.11 3.07 2.55
N SER A 172 -10.60 2.18 3.40
CA SER A 172 -9.42 2.44 4.24
C SER A 172 -8.16 2.51 3.40
N GLU A 173 -7.86 1.45 2.67
CA GLU A 173 -6.69 1.38 1.80
C GLU A 173 -6.78 2.38 0.66
N GLY A 174 -7.96 2.53 0.03
CA GLY A 174 -8.15 3.52 -1.04
C GLY A 174 -7.94 4.96 -0.55
N TRP A 175 -8.25 5.25 0.72
CA TRP A 175 -7.96 6.56 1.33
C TRP A 175 -6.46 6.73 1.60
N ALA A 176 -5.83 5.73 2.23
CA ALA A 176 -4.42 5.78 2.57
C ALA A 176 -3.53 5.82 1.31
N ALA A 177 -3.76 4.94 0.33
CA ALA A 177 -3.05 4.91 -0.94
C ALA A 177 -3.29 6.19 -1.77
N GLY A 178 -4.50 6.76 -1.71
CA GLY A 178 -4.81 8.03 -2.34
C GLY A 178 -4.02 9.21 -1.75
N LEU A 179 -3.81 9.22 -0.43
CA LEU A 179 -3.07 10.28 0.25
C LEU A 179 -1.59 10.35 -0.16
N GLU A 180 -0.97 9.23 -0.51
CA GLU A 180 0.42 9.18 -0.96
C GLU A 180 0.63 10.16 -2.15
N GLU A 181 -0.11 9.96 -3.24
CA GLU A 181 -0.01 10.84 -4.41
C GLU A 181 -0.65 12.21 -4.16
N LEU A 182 -1.81 12.29 -3.48
CA LEU A 182 -2.49 13.57 -3.25
C LEU A 182 -1.62 14.57 -2.48
N LEU A 183 -0.94 14.12 -1.42
CA LEU A 183 -0.04 14.98 -0.65
C LEU A 183 1.26 15.26 -1.40
N MET A 184 1.78 14.30 -2.18
CA MET A 184 2.86 14.59 -3.13
C MET A 184 2.47 15.72 -4.10
N GLN A 185 1.27 15.72 -4.67
CA GLN A 185 0.82 16.79 -5.57
C GLN A 185 0.55 18.10 -4.84
N ALA A 186 0.17 18.05 -3.56
CA ALA A 186 0.03 19.23 -2.70
C ALA A 186 1.37 19.88 -2.31
N GLY A 187 2.51 19.23 -2.60
CA GLY A 187 3.84 19.79 -2.37
C GLY A 187 4.55 19.23 -1.13
N VAL A 188 4.06 18.15 -0.50
CA VAL A 188 4.66 17.60 0.73
C VAL A 188 6.14 17.20 0.53
N LEU A 189 6.54 16.89 -0.71
CA LEU A 189 7.91 16.51 -1.08
C LEU A 189 8.77 17.69 -1.62
N ASP A 190 8.24 18.91 -1.70
CA ASP A 190 8.94 20.02 -2.37
C ASP A 190 10.16 20.54 -1.57
N ASN A 191 10.10 20.44 -0.24
CA ASN A 191 11.21 20.78 0.67
C ASN A 191 12.06 19.57 1.06
N ARG A 192 11.93 18.45 0.33
CA ARG A 192 12.64 17.19 0.56
C ARG A 192 13.53 16.87 -0.65
N PRO A 193 14.38 15.82 -0.59
CA PRO A 193 15.13 15.41 -1.76
C PRO A 193 14.18 15.15 -2.94
N ARG A 194 14.33 15.90 -4.03
CA ARG A 194 13.37 15.88 -5.15
C ARG A 194 13.12 14.50 -5.77
N ARG A 195 14.09 13.57 -5.63
CA ARG A 195 13.96 12.19 -6.07
C ARG A 195 12.99 11.36 -5.20
N GLY A 196 12.50 11.88 -4.08
CA GLY A 196 11.44 11.27 -3.27
C GLY A 196 10.16 11.01 -4.06
N ARG A 197 9.86 11.86 -5.06
CA ARG A 197 8.73 11.64 -5.99
C ARG A 197 8.90 10.37 -6.85
N GLU A 198 10.13 9.94 -7.10
CA GLU A 198 10.38 8.65 -7.77
C GLU A 198 10.04 7.47 -6.84
N ILE A 199 10.25 7.62 -5.53
CA ILE A 199 9.90 6.61 -4.52
C ILE A 199 8.38 6.50 -4.38
N GLU A 200 7.69 7.63 -4.38
CA GLU A 200 6.22 7.70 -4.40
C GLU A 200 5.63 6.87 -5.55
N TYR A 201 6.04 7.14 -6.80
CA TYR A 201 5.54 6.35 -7.93
C TYR A 201 5.99 4.88 -7.91
N LEU A 202 7.12 4.54 -7.28
CA LEU A 202 7.50 3.15 -7.06
C LEU A 202 6.59 2.45 -6.04
N MET A 203 6.19 3.15 -4.97
CA MET A 203 5.18 2.67 -4.02
C MET A 203 3.83 2.49 -4.70
N ASN A 204 3.37 3.45 -5.50
CA ASN A 204 2.11 3.28 -6.22
C ASN A 204 2.16 2.12 -7.23
N ALA A 205 3.30 1.92 -7.90
CA ALA A 205 3.50 0.77 -8.78
C ALA A 205 3.43 -0.56 -8.00
N SER A 206 3.85 -0.56 -6.73
CA SER A 206 3.75 -1.73 -5.85
C SER A 206 2.29 -2.14 -5.60
N HIS A 207 1.40 -1.19 -5.32
CA HIS A 207 -0.03 -1.45 -5.18
C HIS A 207 -0.60 -2.13 -6.43
N MET A 208 -0.32 -1.56 -7.61
CA MET A 208 -0.78 -2.13 -8.88
C MET A 208 -0.18 -3.51 -9.16
N SER A 209 1.06 -3.74 -8.71
CA SER A 209 1.73 -5.03 -8.87
C SER A 209 1.11 -6.16 -8.06
N LEU A 210 0.42 -5.82 -6.98
CA LEU A 210 -0.33 -6.75 -6.14
C LEU A 210 -1.78 -6.91 -6.64
N SER A 211 -2.32 -5.85 -7.26
CA SER A 211 -3.69 -5.76 -7.78
C SER A 211 -3.89 -6.57 -9.06
N LEU A 212 -3.02 -6.40 -10.07
CA LEU A 212 -3.15 -7.08 -11.37
C LEU A 212 -3.12 -8.61 -11.26
N PRO A 213 -2.25 -9.23 -10.42
CA PRO A 213 -2.32 -10.66 -10.16
C PRO A 213 -3.59 -11.10 -9.43
N ASP A 214 -4.18 -10.29 -8.55
CA ASP A 214 -5.46 -10.62 -7.87
C ASP A 214 -6.55 -10.87 -8.92
N PHE A 215 -6.74 -9.93 -9.84
CA PHE A 215 -7.77 -10.05 -10.87
C PHE A 215 -7.60 -11.31 -11.70
N LYS A 216 -6.37 -11.59 -12.15
CA LYS A 216 -6.06 -12.75 -12.99
C LYS A 216 -6.13 -14.07 -12.25
N MET A 217 -5.80 -14.09 -10.95
CA MET A 217 -6.00 -15.28 -10.12
C MET A 217 -7.49 -15.57 -9.94
N HIS A 218 -8.29 -14.55 -9.63
CA HIS A 218 -9.72 -14.75 -9.39
C HIS A 218 -10.53 -14.99 -10.66
N SER A 219 -10.08 -14.52 -11.82
CA SER A 219 -10.63 -14.94 -13.12
C SER A 219 -10.18 -16.33 -13.56
N ASN A 220 -9.26 -16.95 -12.81
CA ASN A 220 -8.64 -18.25 -13.10
C ASN A 220 -7.83 -18.27 -14.41
N GLU A 221 -7.33 -17.11 -14.86
CA GLU A 221 -6.41 -16.99 -15.98
C GLU A 221 -5.00 -17.48 -15.63
N ILE A 222 -4.60 -17.28 -14.37
CA ILE A 222 -3.26 -17.64 -13.88
C ILE A 222 -3.33 -18.41 -12.56
N THR A 223 -2.32 -19.23 -12.33
CA THR A 223 -2.09 -19.93 -11.06
C THR A 223 -1.46 -19.01 -10.00
N PHE A 224 -1.45 -19.45 -8.75
CA PHE A 224 -0.75 -18.75 -7.67
C PHE A 224 0.74 -18.51 -7.96
N ASP A 225 1.44 -19.49 -8.56
CA ASP A 225 2.86 -19.34 -8.91
C ASP A 225 3.07 -18.35 -10.06
N GLU A 226 2.15 -18.30 -11.02
CA GLU A 226 2.14 -17.29 -12.08
C GLU A 226 1.80 -15.90 -11.54
N ALA A 227 0.96 -15.79 -10.52
CA ALA A 227 0.63 -14.52 -9.88
C ALA A 227 1.84 -13.91 -9.15
N ARG A 228 2.59 -14.72 -8.40
CA ARG A 228 3.86 -14.27 -7.76
C ARG A 228 4.89 -13.83 -8.81
N ARG A 229 5.00 -14.57 -9.91
CA ARG A 229 5.86 -14.20 -11.04
C ARG A 229 5.44 -12.88 -11.67
N LEU A 230 4.16 -12.72 -11.96
CA LEU A 230 3.62 -11.50 -12.54
C LEU A 230 3.85 -10.30 -11.63
N CYS A 231 3.58 -10.43 -10.32
CA CYS A 231 3.86 -9.41 -9.31
C CYS A 231 5.31 -8.93 -9.38
N ALA A 232 6.28 -9.86 -9.42
CA ALA A 232 7.69 -9.51 -9.50
C ALA A 232 8.08 -8.91 -10.86
N GLU A 233 7.51 -9.41 -11.96
CA GLU A 233 7.83 -8.97 -13.33
C GLU A 233 7.39 -7.53 -13.61
N ILE A 234 6.18 -7.17 -13.18
CA ILE A 234 5.65 -5.81 -13.39
C ILE A 234 6.21 -4.80 -12.40
N MET A 235 6.91 -5.25 -11.36
CA MET A 235 7.59 -4.34 -10.46
C MET A 235 8.85 -3.74 -11.08
N PRO A 236 8.97 -2.40 -11.17
CA PRO A 236 10.16 -1.79 -11.77
C PRO A 236 11.46 -2.15 -11.04
N TYR A 237 12.54 -2.18 -11.80
CA TYR A 237 13.93 -2.27 -11.31
C TYR A 237 14.27 -3.50 -10.46
N GLY A 238 13.47 -4.56 -10.52
CA GLY A 238 13.69 -5.75 -9.70
C GLY A 238 13.57 -5.46 -8.20
N TRP A 239 12.71 -4.51 -7.82
CA TRP A 239 12.45 -4.17 -6.42
C TRP A 239 11.64 -5.24 -5.69
N SER A 240 11.14 -6.23 -6.42
CA SER A 240 10.50 -7.41 -5.89
C SER A 240 10.97 -8.67 -6.62
N HIS A 241 10.82 -9.82 -5.96
CA HIS A 241 11.15 -11.14 -6.49
C HIS A 241 10.07 -12.15 -6.08
N GLU A 242 9.75 -13.11 -6.95
CA GLU A 242 8.60 -14.02 -6.77
C GLU A 242 8.68 -14.86 -5.48
N ASP A 243 9.89 -15.12 -4.99
CA ASP A 243 10.18 -15.88 -3.77
C ASP A 243 10.37 -15.00 -2.52
N GLU A 244 10.19 -13.68 -2.61
CA GLU A 244 10.19 -12.82 -1.42
C GLU A 244 9.04 -13.22 -0.48
N PRO A 245 9.27 -13.30 0.85
CA PRO A 245 8.22 -13.62 1.81
C PRO A 245 7.00 -12.69 1.72
N MET A 246 7.22 -11.41 1.40
CA MET A 246 6.16 -10.42 1.19
C MET A 246 5.29 -10.80 -0.01
N VAL A 247 5.87 -11.06 -1.19
CA VAL A 247 5.10 -11.46 -2.39
C VAL A 247 4.29 -12.72 -2.10
N TRP A 248 4.88 -13.69 -1.41
CA TRP A 248 4.16 -14.88 -1.01
C TRP A 248 2.95 -14.57 -0.11
N TYR A 249 3.16 -13.73 0.90
CA TYR A 249 2.10 -13.32 1.81
C TYR A 249 0.96 -12.58 1.10
N GLU A 250 1.27 -11.57 0.27
CA GLU A 250 0.27 -10.75 -0.40
C GLU A 250 -0.55 -11.55 -1.42
N GLN A 251 0.10 -12.39 -2.23
CA GLN A 251 -0.63 -13.25 -3.16
C GLN A 251 -1.51 -14.29 -2.43
N GLN A 252 -1.12 -14.73 -1.23
CA GLN A 252 -1.99 -15.57 -0.39
C GLN A 252 -3.14 -14.77 0.20
N SER A 253 -2.93 -13.51 0.56
CA SER A 253 -3.97 -12.61 1.04
C SER A 253 -5.01 -12.37 -0.04
N ASN A 254 -4.62 -12.12 -1.29
CA ASN A 254 -5.51 -12.03 -2.45
C ASN A 254 -6.48 -13.22 -2.57
N LEU A 255 -5.98 -14.46 -2.42
CA LEU A 255 -6.84 -15.65 -2.47
C LEU A 255 -7.76 -15.81 -1.25
N ARG A 256 -7.35 -15.33 -0.08
CA ARG A 256 -8.12 -15.43 1.17
C ARG A 256 -9.12 -14.28 1.35
N PHE A 257 -8.84 -13.14 0.73
CA PHE A 257 -9.59 -11.90 0.78
C PHE A 257 -9.73 -11.37 -0.65
N PRO A 258 -10.69 -11.90 -1.44
CA PRO A 258 -10.93 -11.40 -2.79
C PRO A 258 -11.17 -9.89 -2.78
N ALA A 259 -10.55 -9.17 -3.70
CA ALA A 259 -10.55 -7.70 -3.78
C ALA A 259 -9.76 -6.96 -2.68
N PHE A 260 -8.81 -7.63 -2.03
CA PHE A 260 -7.96 -7.00 -1.00
C PHE A 260 -7.07 -5.88 -1.57
N HIS A 261 -6.50 -6.09 -2.75
CA HIS A 261 -5.71 -5.11 -3.49
C HIS A 261 -6.47 -4.62 -4.74
N THR A 262 -7.75 -4.27 -4.63
CA THR A 262 -8.57 -3.80 -5.77
C THR A 262 -8.89 -2.33 -5.68
#